data_AF-A0A1I3DFJ2-F1
#
_entry.id   AF-A0A1I3DFJ2-F1
#
_cell.length_a   1.000
_cell.length_b   1.000
_cell.length_c   1.000
_cell.angle_alpha   90.00
_cell.angle_beta   90.00
_cell.angle_gamma   90.00
#
_symmetry.space_group_name_H-M   'P 1'
#
loop_
_entity.id
_entity.type
_entity.pdbx_description
1 polymer ?
#
loop_
_entity_poly.entity_id
_entity_poly.type
_entity_poly.pdbx_seq_one_letter_code
_entity_poly.pdbx_strand_id
1 'polypeptide(L)'
;MDPRQVEGKTGDALLSKHKVAKLLADDATGLQLTAAQQEEYLQFLACGLPPAEACKKVGISLAAIAAVMETDERFRNLVDRVRELLSQNVAAALYCAAMKGNVSAQTFYLKNRPPPDWFETADADALTPEELTDDELLAQFQKLAAELLPQPAPGDSQSRCETKS
;
A
#
# COMPACT_ATOMS: atom_id res chain seq x y z
N MET A 1 -32.30 -12.96 -52.24
CA MET A 1 -31.10 -13.18 -51.42
C MET A 1 -31.23 -12.26 -50.22
N ASP A 2 -31.45 -12.83 -49.05
CA ASP A 2 -31.94 -12.15 -47.84
C ASP A 2 -30.88 -12.31 -46.74
N PRO A 3 -30.22 -11.23 -46.27
CA PRO A 3 -29.24 -11.32 -45.22
C PRO A 3 -29.83 -10.87 -43.87
N ARG A 4 -30.25 -11.89 -43.11
CA ARG A 4 -29.94 -12.12 -41.69
C ARG A 4 -30.35 -11.03 -40.69
N GLN A 5 -31.43 -11.35 -39.97
CA GLN A 5 -31.66 -10.89 -38.62
C GLN A 5 -30.48 -11.22 -37.70
N VAL A 6 -30.12 -10.26 -36.84
CA VAL A 6 -29.29 -10.48 -35.65
C VAL A 6 -30.10 -9.96 -34.46
N GLU A 7 -30.93 -10.83 -33.91
CA GLU A 7 -31.55 -10.60 -32.60
C GLU A 7 -30.49 -10.87 -31.52
N GLY A 8 -29.92 -9.80 -30.98
CA GLY A 8 -29.12 -9.85 -29.77
C GLY A 8 -30.01 -10.12 -28.56
N LYS A 9 -29.93 -11.35 -28.03
CA LYS A 9 -30.49 -11.73 -26.73
C LYS A 9 -29.83 -10.91 -25.60
N THR A 10 -30.41 -9.79 -25.22
CA THR A 10 -30.13 -9.12 -23.95
C THR A 10 -31.02 -9.74 -22.88
N GLY A 11 -30.61 -10.90 -22.36
CA GLY A 11 -31.40 -11.64 -21.39
C GLY A 11 -30.55 -12.49 -20.48
N ASP A 12 -29.49 -11.94 -19.89
CA ASP A 12 -28.71 -12.67 -18.87
C ASP A 12 -27.87 -11.78 -17.93
N ALA A 13 -28.47 -10.73 -17.36
CA ALA A 13 -27.80 -9.92 -16.33
C ALA A 13 -28.67 -9.61 -15.10
N LEU A 14 -29.84 -10.26 -15.00
CA LEU A 14 -30.71 -10.18 -13.83
C LEU A 14 -30.89 -11.55 -13.17
N LEU A 15 -29.87 -12.42 -13.29
CA LEU A 15 -29.69 -13.53 -12.37
C LEU A 15 -29.29 -12.97 -10.99
N SER A 16 -30.33 -12.50 -10.30
CA SER A 16 -30.63 -12.97 -8.96
C SER A 16 -29.72 -12.49 -7.83
N LYS A 17 -29.78 -11.19 -7.54
CA LYS A 17 -29.63 -10.71 -6.15
C LYS A 17 -30.56 -11.47 -5.19
N HIS A 18 -31.74 -11.87 -5.66
CA HIS A 18 -32.72 -12.63 -4.88
C HIS A 18 -32.41 -14.13 -4.74
N LYS A 19 -31.75 -14.79 -5.70
CA LYS A 19 -31.33 -16.20 -5.55
C LYS A 19 -30.08 -16.33 -4.69
N VAL A 20 -29.16 -15.35 -4.75
CA VAL A 20 -28.03 -15.27 -3.81
C VAL A 20 -28.55 -14.99 -2.40
N ALA A 21 -29.45 -14.01 -2.22
CA ALA A 21 -30.08 -13.75 -0.92
C ALA A 21 -30.89 -14.95 -0.39
N LYS A 22 -31.58 -15.70 -1.27
CA LYS A 22 -32.35 -16.89 -0.88
C LYS A 22 -31.46 -18.10 -0.52
N LEU A 23 -30.33 -18.29 -1.22
CA LEU A 23 -29.34 -19.31 -0.85
C LEU A 23 -28.62 -18.97 0.47
N LEU A 24 -28.45 -17.68 0.79
CA LEU A 24 -27.92 -17.23 2.07
C LEU A 24 -28.97 -17.27 3.20
N ALA A 25 -30.26 -17.20 2.87
CA ALA A 25 -31.36 -17.20 3.83
C ALA A 25 -31.76 -18.60 4.32
N ASP A 26 -31.61 -19.65 3.50
CA ASP A 26 -31.92 -21.02 3.95
C ASP A 26 -30.87 -21.58 4.95
N ASP A 27 -29.70 -20.94 5.04
CA ASP A 27 -28.67 -21.17 6.08
C ASP A 27 -28.93 -20.33 7.37
N ALA A 28 -29.93 -19.43 7.36
CA ALA A 28 -30.12 -18.38 8.36
C ALA A 28 -30.57 -18.87 9.74
N THR A 29 -31.08 -20.09 9.86
CA THR A 29 -31.37 -20.69 11.17
C THR A 29 -30.09 -21.19 11.88
N GLY A 30 -28.94 -21.26 11.18
CA GLY A 30 -27.61 -21.61 11.71
C GLY A 30 -26.64 -20.43 11.82
N LEU A 31 -27.12 -19.19 11.63
CA LEU A 31 -26.29 -17.99 11.53
C LEU A 31 -26.02 -17.28 12.88
N GLN A 32 -26.58 -17.77 13.98
CA GLN A 32 -26.24 -17.28 15.31
C GLN A 32 -25.06 -18.07 15.90
N LEU A 33 -23.93 -17.39 16.07
CA LEU A 33 -22.78 -17.94 16.77
C LEU A 33 -23.05 -17.95 18.27
N THR A 34 -22.81 -19.10 18.90
CA THR A 34 -22.84 -19.20 20.36
C THR A 34 -21.71 -18.38 20.98
N ALA A 35 -21.86 -17.93 22.23
CA ALA A 35 -20.82 -17.19 22.94
C ALA A 35 -19.49 -17.97 23.00
N ALA A 36 -19.56 -19.30 23.14
CA ALA A 36 -18.37 -20.16 23.14
C ALA A 36 -17.64 -20.15 21.79
N GLN A 37 -18.37 -20.22 20.67
CA GLN A 37 -17.78 -20.14 19.33
C GLN A 37 -17.16 -18.77 19.05
N GLN A 38 -17.79 -17.69 19.52
CA GLN A 38 -17.25 -16.34 19.40
C GLN A 38 -15.92 -16.20 20.17
N GLU A 39 -15.87 -16.71 21.40
CA GLU A 39 -14.67 -16.68 22.24
C GLU A 39 -13.53 -17.52 21.64
N GLU A 40 -13.83 -18.74 21.19
CA GLU A 40 -12.84 -19.62 20.56
C GLU A 40 -12.29 -19.01 19.26
N TYR A 41 -13.16 -18.39 18.45
CA TYR A 41 -12.74 -17.65 17.26
C TYR A 41 -11.82 -16.48 17.59
N LEU A 42 -12.18 -15.66 18.60
CA LEU A 42 -11.34 -14.55 19.07
C LEU A 42 -9.99 -15.03 19.59
N GLN A 43 -9.95 -16.17 20.28
CA GLN A 43 -8.69 -16.76 20.78
C GLN A 43 -7.78 -17.16 19.61
N PHE A 44 -8.31 -17.80 18.56
CA PHE A 44 -7.51 -18.14 17.38
C PHE A 44 -6.99 -16.89 16.67
N LEU A 45 -7.81 -15.85 16.54
CA LEU A 45 -7.35 -14.57 15.99
C LEU A 45 -6.22 -13.98 16.84
N ALA A 46 -6.36 -13.98 18.17
CA ALA A 46 -5.33 -13.45 19.08
C ALA A 46 -3.99 -14.20 18.97
N CYS A 47 -4.01 -15.48 18.57
CA CYS A 47 -2.81 -16.26 18.25
C CYS A 47 -2.21 -15.94 16.86
N GLY A 48 -2.82 -15.03 16.09
CA GLY A 48 -2.38 -14.64 14.77
C GLY A 48 -2.87 -15.54 13.63
N LEU A 49 -3.85 -16.41 13.87
CA LEU A 49 -4.44 -17.21 12.78
C LEU A 49 -5.23 -16.32 11.82
N PRO A 50 -5.17 -16.58 10.51
CA PRO A 50 -5.98 -15.85 9.56
C PRO A 50 -7.48 -16.16 9.77
N PRO A 51 -8.39 -15.19 9.56
CA PRO A 51 -9.83 -15.35 9.80
C PRO A 51 -10.45 -16.59 9.15
N ALA A 52 -10.07 -16.89 7.91
CA ALA A 52 -10.58 -18.05 7.18
C ALA A 52 -10.18 -19.39 7.81
N GLU A 53 -9.00 -19.46 8.42
CA GLU A 53 -8.52 -20.67 9.09
C GLU A 53 -9.10 -20.79 10.50
N ALA A 54 -9.24 -19.68 11.23
CA ALA A 54 -9.96 -19.64 12.49
C ALA A 54 -11.40 -20.15 12.33
N CYS A 55 -12.11 -19.72 11.28
CA CYS A 55 -13.45 -20.21 10.94
C CYS A 55 -13.46 -21.73 10.74
N LYS A 56 -12.49 -22.29 10.00
CA LYS A 56 -12.38 -23.73 9.78
C LYS A 56 -12.14 -24.51 11.07
N LYS A 57 -11.35 -23.97 12.00
CA LYS A 57 -11.06 -24.63 13.28
C LYS A 57 -12.27 -24.67 14.21
N VAL A 58 -13.03 -23.58 14.27
CA VAL A 58 -14.26 -23.49 15.08
C VAL A 58 -15.43 -24.21 14.41
N GLY A 59 -15.32 -24.54 13.11
CA GLY A 59 -16.37 -25.22 12.35
C GLY A 59 -17.51 -24.28 11.94
N ILE A 60 -17.20 -23.00 11.70
CA ILE A 60 -18.17 -21.94 11.38
C ILE A 60 -17.89 -21.36 10.00
N SER A 61 -18.93 -20.84 9.34
CA SER A 61 -18.78 -20.18 8.05
C SER A 61 -18.33 -18.74 8.21
N LEU A 62 -17.60 -18.22 7.22
CA LEU A 62 -17.22 -16.80 7.20
C LEU A 62 -18.45 -15.88 7.11
N ALA A 63 -19.52 -16.34 6.44
CA ALA A 63 -20.78 -15.62 6.35
C ALA A 63 -21.47 -15.49 7.71
N ALA A 64 -21.42 -16.52 8.56
CA ALA A 64 -21.94 -16.47 9.92
C ALA A 64 -21.20 -15.42 10.77
N ILE A 65 -19.87 -15.35 10.66
CA ILE A 65 -19.07 -14.31 11.32
C ILE A 65 -19.45 -12.92 10.81
N ALA A 66 -19.58 -12.74 9.50
CA ALA A 66 -19.95 -11.45 8.92
C ALA A 66 -21.32 -10.96 9.45
N ALA A 67 -22.32 -11.83 9.47
CA ALA A 67 -23.64 -11.47 9.99
C ALA A 67 -23.63 -11.17 11.50
N VAL A 68 -22.84 -11.89 12.29
CA VAL A 68 -22.69 -11.58 13.72
C VAL A 68 -21.93 -10.28 13.91
N MET A 69 -20.94 -9.95 13.08
CA MET A 69 -20.28 -8.63 13.14
C MET A 69 -21.19 -7.46 12.76
N GLU A 70 -22.22 -7.69 11.94
CA GLU A 70 -23.23 -6.68 11.60
C GLU A 70 -24.25 -6.46 12.72
N THR A 71 -24.54 -7.49 13.51
CA THR A 71 -25.62 -7.49 14.51
C THR A 71 -25.12 -7.32 15.95
N ASP A 72 -23.92 -7.80 16.28
CA ASP A 72 -23.29 -7.71 17.59
C ASP A 72 -22.10 -6.75 17.56
N GLU A 73 -22.35 -5.51 17.99
CA GLU A 73 -21.32 -4.48 18.07
C GLU A 73 -20.21 -4.81 19.06
N ARG A 74 -20.52 -5.52 20.15
CA ARG A 74 -19.54 -5.90 21.16
C ARG A 74 -18.55 -6.90 20.55
N PHE A 75 -19.06 -7.91 19.85
CA PHE A 75 -18.21 -8.88 19.16
C PHE A 75 -17.33 -8.20 18.11
N ARG A 76 -17.90 -7.32 17.28
CA ARG A 76 -17.14 -6.52 16.30
C ARG A 76 -16.00 -5.74 16.96
N ASN A 77 -16.28 -5.03 18.04
CA ASN A 77 -15.28 -4.26 18.78
C ASN A 77 -14.15 -5.14 19.34
N LEU A 78 -14.48 -6.36 19.81
CA LEU A 78 -13.47 -7.31 20.27
C LEU A 78 -12.58 -7.78 19.12
N VAL A 79 -13.16 -8.12 17.96
CA VAL A 79 -12.40 -8.50 16.76
C VAL A 79 -11.44 -7.37 16.35
N ASP A 80 -11.93 -6.13 16.31
CA ASP A 80 -11.12 -4.98 15.95
C ASP A 80 -10.01 -4.72 16.96
N ARG A 81 -10.28 -4.88 18.27
CA ARG A 81 -9.27 -4.77 19.32
C ARG A 81 -8.17 -5.81 19.17
N VAL A 82 -8.51 -7.05 18.84
CA VAL A 82 -7.53 -8.12 18.58
C VAL A 82 -6.67 -7.75 17.38
N ARG A 83 -7.26 -7.26 16.28
CA ARG A 83 -6.50 -6.83 15.08
C ARG A 83 -5.52 -5.69 15.39
N GLU A 84 -5.96 -4.71 16.16
CA GLU A 84 -5.12 -3.60 16.59
C GLU A 84 -3.92 -4.09 17.41
N LEU A 85 -4.14 -4.99 18.38
CA LEU A 85 -3.07 -5.59 19.18
C LEU A 85 -2.08 -6.37 18.31
N LEU A 86 -2.56 -7.14 17.33
CA LEU A 86 -1.68 -7.87 16.40
C LEU A 86 -0.85 -6.91 15.54
N SER A 87 -1.43 -5.81 15.07
CA SER A 87 -0.72 -4.77 14.32
C SER A 87 0.42 -4.17 15.16
N GLN A 88 0.14 -3.87 16.43
CA GLN A 88 1.14 -3.37 17.37
C GLN A 88 2.25 -4.41 17.64
N ASN A 89 1.91 -5.70 17.74
CA ASN A 89 2.89 -6.77 17.87
C ASN A 89 3.81 -6.86 16.65
N VAL A 90 3.26 -6.72 15.44
CA VAL A 90 4.07 -6.66 14.20
C VAL A 90 4.99 -5.44 14.21
N ALA A 91 4.49 -4.27 14.61
CA ALA A 91 5.31 -3.07 14.73
C ALA A 91 6.46 -3.24 15.74
N ALA A 92 6.19 -3.86 16.89
CA ALA A 92 7.21 -4.17 17.89
C ALA A 92 8.24 -5.19 17.37
N ALA A 93 7.80 -6.25 16.71
CA ALA A 93 8.67 -7.26 16.12
C ALA A 93 9.58 -6.66 15.02
N LEU A 94 9.01 -5.80 14.17
CA LEU A 94 9.72 -5.07 13.14
C LEU A 94 10.80 -4.15 13.74
N TYR A 95 10.46 -3.39 14.78
CA TYR A 95 11.42 -2.56 15.50
C TYR A 95 12.57 -3.40 16.09
N CYS A 96 12.25 -4.50 16.76
CA CYS A 96 13.25 -5.42 17.29
C CYS A 96 14.16 -6.00 16.18
N ALA A 97 13.60 -6.33 15.02
CA ALA A 97 14.36 -6.81 13.87
C ALA A 97 15.32 -5.71 13.34
N ALA A 98 14.84 -4.46 13.28
CA ALA A 98 15.66 -3.32 12.88
C ALA A 98 16.83 -3.10 13.86
N MET A 99 16.57 -3.16 15.16
CA MET A 99 17.60 -3.03 16.20
C MET A 99 18.64 -4.16 16.17
N LYS A 100 18.26 -5.35 15.68
CA LYS A 100 19.17 -6.49 15.49
C LYS A 100 20.01 -6.40 14.20
N GLY A 101 19.89 -5.34 13.42
CA GLY A 101 20.69 -5.15 12.21
C GLY A 101 20.02 -5.64 10.91
N ASN A 102 18.72 -5.96 10.91
CA ASN A 102 18.03 -6.29 9.66
C ASN A 102 17.84 -5.01 8.82
N VAL A 103 18.60 -4.89 7.73
CA VAL A 103 18.63 -3.70 6.87
C VAL A 103 17.27 -3.38 6.24
N SER A 104 16.51 -4.39 5.83
CA SER A 104 15.16 -4.20 5.27
C SER A 104 14.20 -3.63 6.32
N ALA A 105 14.25 -4.14 7.55
CA ALA A 105 13.45 -3.65 8.67
C ALA A 105 13.87 -2.23 9.08
N GLN A 106 15.17 -1.92 9.12
CA GLN A 106 15.69 -0.57 9.37
C GLN A 106 15.19 0.41 8.32
N THR A 107 15.34 0.07 7.04
CA THR A 107 14.89 0.90 5.92
C THR A 107 13.39 1.18 6.02
N PHE A 108 12.58 0.14 6.26
CA PHE A 108 11.15 0.30 6.42
C PHE A 108 10.81 1.17 7.64
N TYR A 109 11.46 0.95 8.78
CA TYR A 109 11.21 1.71 10.00
C TYR A 109 11.52 3.20 9.81
N LEU A 110 12.70 3.52 9.25
CA LEU A 110 13.16 4.90 9.07
C LEU A 110 12.32 5.65 8.02
N LYS A 111 11.86 4.96 6.96
CA LYS A 111 10.92 5.55 5.97
C LYS A 111 9.58 5.96 6.58
N ASN A 112 9.06 5.17 7.53
CA ASN A 112 7.75 5.43 8.13
C ASN A 112 7.84 6.24 9.44
N ARG A 113 9.02 6.30 10.06
CA ARG A 113 9.29 7.03 11.31
C ARG A 113 10.66 7.71 11.24
N PRO A 114 10.82 8.73 10.37
CA PRO A 114 12.04 9.50 10.33
C PRO A 114 12.24 10.22 11.68
N PRO A 115 13.45 10.18 12.27
CA PRO A 115 13.83 11.08 13.34
C PRO A 115 13.42 12.53 13.08
N PRO A 116 13.07 13.29 14.15
CA PRO A 116 13.00 14.75 14.03
C PRO A 116 14.34 15.25 13.48
N ASP A 117 14.28 16.26 12.62
CA ASP A 117 15.42 16.93 11.97
C ASP A 117 16.06 16.19 10.78
N TRP A 118 15.57 15.01 10.37
CA TRP A 118 16.08 14.35 9.15
C TRP A 118 15.80 15.18 7.90
N PHE A 119 14.62 15.81 7.82
CA PHE A 119 14.25 16.63 6.68
C PHE A 119 14.87 18.04 6.70
N GLU A 120 15.51 18.45 7.79
CA GLU A 120 16.18 19.76 7.83
C GLU A 120 17.47 19.79 6.99
N THR A 121 17.98 18.63 6.59
CA THR A 121 19.10 18.48 5.63
C THR A 121 18.68 17.92 4.27
N ALA A 122 17.40 17.62 4.08
CA ALA A 122 16.86 17.44 2.74
C ALA A 122 16.53 18.83 2.21
N ASP A 123 17.47 19.41 1.46
CA ASP A 123 17.34 20.71 0.82
C ASP A 123 15.90 20.99 0.38
N ALA A 124 15.32 22.03 0.96
CA ALA A 124 14.00 22.56 0.65
C ALA A 124 13.88 23.13 -0.79
N ASP A 125 14.83 22.83 -1.68
CA ASP A 125 14.87 23.28 -3.08
C ASP A 125 15.21 22.17 -4.09
N ALA A 126 15.32 20.90 -3.67
CA ALA A 126 15.46 19.80 -4.62
C ALA A 126 14.08 19.36 -5.13
N LEU A 127 13.46 20.18 -5.98
CA LEU A 127 12.40 19.71 -6.88
C LEU A 127 12.93 18.46 -7.59
N THR A 128 12.16 17.38 -7.56
CA THR A 128 12.53 16.19 -8.32
C THR A 128 12.53 16.54 -9.82
N PRO A 129 13.39 15.94 -10.66
CA PRO A 129 13.41 16.22 -12.10
C PRO A 129 12.04 16.04 -12.79
N GLU A 130 11.14 15.28 -12.16
CA GLU A 130 9.76 15.05 -12.62
C GLU A 130 8.80 16.21 -12.33
N GLU A 131 9.18 17.16 -11.46
CA GLU A 131 8.38 18.32 -11.05
C GLU A 131 8.80 19.62 -11.72
N LEU A 132 9.95 19.64 -12.41
CA LEU A 132 10.46 20.76 -13.18
C LEU A 132 9.86 20.73 -14.60
N THR A 133 9.44 21.88 -15.10
CA THR A 133 9.11 21.99 -16.53
C THR A 133 10.37 21.80 -17.37
N ASP A 134 10.23 21.32 -18.62
CA ASP A 134 11.36 21.04 -19.51
C ASP A 134 12.34 22.24 -19.62
N ASP A 135 11.82 23.46 -19.60
CA ASP A 135 12.60 24.70 -19.67
C ASP A 135 13.40 24.96 -18.37
N GLU A 136 12.81 24.69 -17.21
CA GLU A 136 13.47 24.85 -15.91
C GLU A 136 14.54 23.79 -15.67
N LEU A 137 14.29 22.56 -16.14
CA LEU A 137 15.25 21.46 -16.12
C LEU A 137 16.48 21.79 -16.99
N LEU A 138 16.25 22.33 -18.19
CA LEU A 138 17.32 22.75 -19.10
C LEU A 138 18.19 23.85 -18.48
N ALA A 139 17.57 24.81 -17.80
CA ALA A 139 18.27 25.91 -17.12
C ALA A 139 19.15 25.42 -15.96
N GLN A 140 18.68 24.45 -15.17
CA GLN A 140 19.49 23.83 -14.12
C GLN A 140 20.69 23.06 -14.68
N PHE A 141 20.49 22.30 -15.76
CA PHE A 141 21.58 21.59 -16.42
C PHE A 141 22.66 22.55 -16.95
N GLN A 142 22.27 23.65 -17.57
CA GLN A 142 23.20 24.67 -18.06
C GLN A 142 23.99 25.33 -16.91
N LYS A 143 23.32 25.62 -15.79
CA LYS A 143 23.96 26.19 -14.60
C LYS A 143 25.02 25.24 -14.01
N LEU A 144 24.66 23.96 -13.83
CA LEU A 144 25.60 22.95 -13.32
C LEU A 144 26.76 22.69 -14.29
N ALA A 145 26.50 22.68 -15.60
CA ALA A 145 27.54 22.53 -16.61
C ALA A 145 28.53 23.71 -16.60
N ALA A 146 28.05 24.93 -16.35
CA ALA A 146 28.90 26.12 -16.22
C ALA A 146 29.75 26.12 -14.94
N GLU A 147 29.26 25.47 -13.87
CA GLU A 147 29.97 25.33 -12.61
C GLU A 147 31.04 24.22 -12.65
N LEU A 148 30.80 23.16 -13.44
CA LEU A 148 31.71 22.01 -13.55
C LEU A 148 32.82 22.20 -14.59
N LEU A 149 32.63 23.09 -15.58
CA LEU A 149 33.61 23.34 -16.62
C LEU A 149 34.46 24.59 -16.29
N PRO A 150 35.81 24.47 -16.21
CA PRO A 150 36.65 25.64 -16.07
C PRO A 150 36.50 26.54 -17.30
N GLN A 151 36.17 27.81 -17.06
CA GLN A 151 36.08 28.82 -18.13
C GLN A 151 37.40 28.84 -18.91
N PRO A 152 37.38 28.84 -20.25
CA PRO A 152 38.60 29.01 -21.03
C PRO A 152 39.21 30.37 -20.67
N ALA A 153 40.46 30.36 -20.22
CA ALA A 153 41.17 31.56 -19.81
C ALA A 153 41.15 32.61 -20.94
N PRO A 154 40.75 33.86 -20.67
CA PRO A 154 40.75 34.89 -21.69
C PRO A 154 42.19 35.36 -21.92
N GLY A 155 42.85 34.82 -22.95
CA GLY A 155 44.13 35.38 -23.38
C GLY A 155 45.08 34.45 -24.10
N ASP A 156 44.68 33.86 -25.23
CA ASP A 156 45.64 33.33 -26.22
C ASP A 156 45.20 33.76 -27.61
N SER A 157 45.30 35.06 -27.87
CA SER A 157 45.09 35.63 -29.21
C SER A 157 46.08 36.74 -29.46
N GLN A 158 47.38 36.45 -29.36
CA GLN A 158 48.45 37.21 -30.01
C GLN A 158 49.81 36.55 -29.76
N SER A 159 50.30 35.75 -30.71
CA SER A 159 51.74 35.67 -31.02
C SER A 159 52.02 34.61 -32.08
N ARG A 160 52.13 35.06 -33.35
CA ARG A 160 53.22 34.68 -34.29
C ARG A 160 52.83 35.04 -35.71
N CYS A 161 53.44 36.10 -36.24
CA CYS A 161 53.87 36.21 -37.63
C CYS A 161 54.83 37.40 -37.74
N GLU A 162 56.08 37.22 -37.33
CA GLU A 162 57.18 38.03 -37.87
C GLU A 162 58.39 37.11 -38.11
N THR A 163 58.54 36.69 -39.37
CA THR A 163 59.78 36.11 -39.89
C THR A 163 60.33 37.16 -40.86
N LYS A 164 61.31 37.95 -40.44
CA LYS A 164 62.07 38.84 -41.34
C LYS A 164 63.24 38.05 -41.93
N SER A 165 63.28 38.02 -43.26
CA SER A 165 64.43 37.67 -44.10
C SER A 165 65.54 38.71 -44.00
#